data_AF-A0A7Y3AW85-F1
#
_entry.id   AF-A0A7Y3AW85-F1
#
_cell.length_a   1.000
_cell.length_b   1.000
_cell.length_c   1.000
_cell.angle_alpha   90.00
_cell.angle_beta   90.00
_cell.angle_gamma   90.00
#
_symmetry.space_group_name_H-M   'P 1'
#
loop_
_entity.id
_entity.type
_entity.pdbx_description
1 polymer ?
#
loop_
_entity_poly.entity_id
_entity_poly.type
_entity_poly.pdbx_seq_one_letter_code
_entity_poly.pdbx_strand_id
1 'polypeptide(L)'
;ASDMTLGLLLHPERASRLIQQKSLDSQQIGLEYVLDQLAQHTIAKDLRDPYFNEVQKSINYRVLYHIMNLAAHKGVHPQVNAIANYQLKSIKSTLQASKNNFDAVEMIRRVDYFYNKPAEFKVIVAPKIPDGSPIGMDCMN
;
A
#
# COMPACT_ATOMS: atom_id res chain seq x y z
N ALA A 1 -12.67 -9.37 -1.54
CA ALA A 1 -11.40 -10.11 -1.74
C ALA A 1 -10.19 -9.19 -1.65
N SER A 2 -10.14 -8.06 -2.38
CA SER A 2 -8.93 -7.23 -2.50
C SER A 2 -8.37 -6.64 -1.20
N ASP A 3 -9.19 -6.29 -0.20
CA ASP A 3 -8.67 -5.73 1.07
C ASP A 3 -7.88 -6.73 1.90
N MET A 4 -8.29 -8.00 1.91
CA MET A 4 -7.58 -9.03 2.64
C MET A 4 -6.19 -9.26 2.02
N THR A 5 -6.14 -9.35 0.69
CA THR A 5 -4.88 -9.50 -0.05
C THR A 5 -3.97 -8.29 0.12
N LEU A 6 -4.52 -7.07 0.02
CA LEU A 6 -3.76 -5.83 0.21
C LEU A 6 -3.31 -5.66 1.68
N GLY A 7 -4.12 -6.08 2.65
CA GLY A 7 -3.75 -6.08 4.06
C GLY A 7 -2.59 -7.02 4.38
N LEU A 8 -2.51 -8.19 3.73
CA LEU A 8 -1.38 -9.11 3.84
C LEU A 8 -0.15 -8.65 3.04
N LEU A 9 -0.37 -8.02 1.88
CA LEU A 9 0.71 -7.52 1.03
C LEU A 9 1.40 -6.30 1.64
N LEU A 10 0.59 -5.33 2.10
CA LEU A 10 1.01 -4.05 2.65
C LEU A 10 0.92 -4.01 4.17
N HIS A 11 1.18 -5.16 4.81
CA HIS A 11 1.20 -5.24 6.26
C HIS A 11 2.37 -4.41 6.83
N PRO A 12 2.14 -3.53 7.83
CA PRO A 12 3.16 -2.75 8.53
C PRO A 12 4.49 -3.44 8.84
N GLU A 13 4.42 -4.57 9.54
CA GLU A 13 5.60 -5.31 9.99
C GLU A 13 6.35 -5.93 8.81
N ARG A 14 5.62 -6.39 7.79
CA ARG A 14 6.21 -6.91 6.56
C ARG A 14 6.92 -5.80 5.80
N ALA A 15 6.32 -4.62 5.68
CA ALA A 15 6.95 -3.47 5.05
C ALA A 15 8.26 -3.10 5.77
N SER A 16 8.28 -3.11 7.10
CA SER A 16 9.50 -2.88 7.88
C SER A 16 10.55 -3.98 7.66
N ARG A 17 10.12 -5.25 7.55
CA ARG A 17 10.99 -6.39 7.24
C ARG A 17 11.63 -6.27 5.86
N LEU A 18 10.90 -5.81 4.83
CA LEU A 18 11.44 -5.60 3.48
C LEU A 18 12.58 -4.57 3.49
N ILE A 19 12.46 -3.51 4.29
CA ILE A 19 13.54 -2.52 4.47
C ILE A 19 14.77 -3.17 5.07
N GLN A 20 14.60 -3.94 6.15
CA GLN A 20 15.71 -4.63 6.83
C GLN A 20 16.39 -5.64 5.90
N GLN A 21 15.63 -6.46 5.18
CA GLN A 21 16.15 -7.44 4.23
C GLN A 21 16.96 -6.78 3.11
N LYS A 22 16.44 -5.69 2.53
CA LYS A 22 17.15 -4.93 1.49
C LYS A 22 18.43 -4.27 1.99
N SER A 23 18.45 -3.86 3.26
CA SER A 23 19.65 -3.30 3.90
C SER A 23 20.74 -4.34 4.13
N LEU A 24 20.37 -5.62 4.30
CA LEU A 24 21.32 -6.72 4.48
C LEU A 24 21.81 -7.26 3.13
N ASP A 25 20.94 -7.30 2.13
CA ASP A 25 21.25 -7.73 0.78
C ASP A 25 20.57 -6.82 -0.25
N SER A 26 21.39 -6.05 -0.96
CA SER A 26 20.96 -5.10 -1.98
C SER A 26 20.27 -5.76 -3.19
N GLN A 27 20.39 -7.08 -3.39
CA GLN A 27 19.71 -7.78 -4.48
C GLN A 27 18.26 -8.16 -4.15
N GLN A 28 17.86 -8.09 -2.87
CA GLN A 28 16.48 -8.42 -2.45
C GLN A 28 15.45 -7.44 -2.99
N ILE A 29 14.18 -7.84 -2.99
CA ILE A 29 13.08 -6.95 -3.38
C ILE A 29 12.86 -5.91 -2.29
N GLY A 30 12.90 -4.63 -2.68
CA GLY A 30 12.65 -3.50 -1.78
C GLY A 30 11.17 -3.11 -1.72
N LEU A 31 10.77 -2.45 -0.62
CA LEU A 31 9.42 -1.90 -0.48
C LEU A 31 9.06 -0.91 -1.60
N GLU A 32 10.02 -0.08 -2.03
CA GLU A 32 9.84 0.88 -3.12
C GLU A 32 9.37 0.20 -4.40
N TYR A 33 10.07 -0.86 -4.82
CA TYR A 33 9.71 -1.63 -6.00
C TYR A 33 8.31 -2.25 -5.88
N VAL A 34 7.98 -2.80 -4.71
CA VAL A 34 6.64 -3.39 -4.47
C VAL A 34 5.54 -2.35 -4.63
N LEU A 35 5.72 -1.16 -4.03
CA LEU A 35 4.72 -0.09 -4.10
C LEU A 35 4.60 0.50 -5.51
N ASP A 36 5.72 0.63 -6.23
CA ASP A 36 5.73 1.09 -7.62
C ASP A 36 4.97 0.13 -8.53
N GLN A 37 5.32 -1.16 -8.52
CA GLN A 37 4.64 -2.18 -9.32
C GLN A 37 3.16 -2.28 -8.99
N LEU A 38 2.80 -2.18 -7.69
CA LEU A 38 1.40 -2.19 -7.28
C LEU A 38 0.64 -0.99 -7.87
N ALA A 39 1.21 0.22 -7.80
CA ALA A 39 0.58 1.41 -8.35
C ALA A 39 0.47 1.37 -9.88
N GLN A 40 1.51 0.88 -10.56
CA GLN A 40 1.51 0.75 -12.03
C GLN A 40 0.44 -0.23 -12.52
N HIS A 41 0.28 -1.37 -11.84
CA HIS A 41 -0.68 -2.40 -12.26
C HIS A 41 -2.10 -2.17 -11.77
N THR A 42 -2.36 -1.11 -10.99
CA THR A 42 -3.70 -0.78 -10.48
C THR A 42 -4.10 0.64 -10.85
N ILE A 43 -3.51 1.64 -10.20
CA ILE A 43 -3.91 3.04 -10.31
C ILE A 43 -3.54 3.63 -11.68
N ALA A 44 -2.37 3.30 -12.22
CA ALA A 44 -1.92 3.80 -13.52
C ALA A 44 -2.40 2.97 -14.72
N LYS A 45 -3.22 1.95 -14.48
CA LYS A 45 -3.66 1.03 -15.53
C LYS A 45 -4.94 1.54 -16.19
N ASP A 46 -4.86 1.91 -17.46
CA ASP A 46 -6.04 2.16 -18.29
C ASP A 46 -6.69 0.84 -18.69
N LEU A 47 -7.86 0.54 -18.13
CA LEU A 47 -8.68 -0.58 -18.59
C LEU A 47 -9.55 -0.15 -19.77
N ARG A 48 -9.40 -0.86 -20.90
CA ARG A 48 -10.20 -0.64 -22.11
C ARG A 48 -11.59 -1.25 -22.04
N ASP A 49 -11.85 -2.13 -21.06
CA ASP A 49 -13.13 -2.83 -20.92
C ASP A 49 -14.03 -2.12 -19.88
N PRO A 50 -15.17 -1.55 -20.30
CA PRO A 50 -16.12 -0.88 -19.41
C PRO A 50 -16.66 -1.76 -18.29
N TYR A 51 -16.79 -3.08 -18.52
CA TYR A 51 -17.36 -4.02 -17.55
C TYR A 51 -16.48 -4.16 -16.29
N PHE A 52 -15.17 -4.17 -16.47
CA PHE A 52 -14.22 -4.31 -15.36
C PHE A 52 -13.88 -2.96 -14.69
N ASN A 53 -14.36 -1.84 -15.23
CA ASN A 53 -13.93 -0.52 -14.81
C ASN A 53 -14.35 -0.18 -13.37
N GLU A 54 -15.58 -0.50 -12.97
CA GLU A 54 -16.06 -0.24 -11.60
C GLU A 54 -15.32 -1.07 -10.54
N VAL A 55 -14.99 -2.32 -10.86
CA VAL A 55 -14.18 -3.18 -9.97
C VAL A 55 -12.77 -2.61 -9.82
N GLN A 56 -12.16 -2.16 -10.93
CA GLN A 56 -10.83 -1.57 -10.91
C GLN A 56 -10.79 -0.27 -10.11
N LYS A 57 -11.80 0.59 -10.22
CA LYS A 57 -11.92 1.80 -9.39
C LYS A 57 -11.90 1.47 -7.91
N SER A 58 -12.70 0.48 -7.48
CA SER A 58 -12.70 0.01 -6.08
C SER A 58 -11.31 -0.46 -5.64
N ILE A 59 -10.60 -1.20 -6.50
CA ILE A 59 -9.21 -1.63 -6.24
C ILE A 59 -8.28 -0.43 -6.10
N ASN A 60 -8.38 0.57 -6.98
CA ASN A 60 -7.53 1.77 -6.95
C ASN A 60 -7.69 2.56 -5.65
N TYR A 61 -8.93 2.73 -5.18
CA TYR A 61 -9.20 3.38 -3.88
C TYR A 61 -8.62 2.58 -2.71
N ARG A 62 -8.73 1.24 -2.74
CA ARG A 62 -8.18 0.37 -1.69
C ARG A 62 -6.66 0.43 -1.66
N VAL A 63 -6.00 0.35 -2.83
CA VAL A 63 -4.54 0.48 -2.94
C VAL A 63 -4.08 1.82 -2.37
N LEU A 64 -4.71 2.93 -2.78
CA LEU A 64 -4.40 4.25 -2.26
C LEU A 64 -4.55 4.30 -0.72
N TYR A 65 -5.65 3.77 -0.19
CA TYR A 65 -5.91 3.74 1.25
C TYR A 65 -4.85 2.93 2.02
N HIS A 66 -4.42 1.79 1.51
CA HIS A 66 -3.37 0.98 2.16
C HIS A 66 -1.98 1.66 2.09
N ILE A 67 -1.66 2.42 1.04
CA ILE A 67 -0.41 3.20 0.99
C ILE A 67 -0.47 4.36 2.00
N MET A 68 -1.61 5.06 2.10
CA MET A 68 -1.83 6.08 3.14
C MET A 68 -1.72 5.47 4.55
N ASN A 69 -2.19 4.24 4.72
CA ASN A 69 -2.04 3.51 5.97
C ASN A 69 -0.58 3.32 6.35
N LEU A 70 0.27 2.85 5.43
CA LEU A 70 1.71 2.73 5.66
C LEU A 70 2.36 4.09 5.98
N ALA A 71 1.95 5.16 5.29
CA ALA A 71 2.49 6.50 5.50
C ALA A 71 2.16 7.08 6.89
N ALA A 72 0.97 6.79 7.43
CA ALA A 72 0.52 7.30 8.74
C ALA A 72 0.79 6.34 9.92
N HIS A 73 1.23 5.11 9.67
CA HIS A 73 1.42 4.16 10.75
C HIS A 73 2.66 4.51 11.59
N LYS A 74 2.49 4.48 12.91
CA LYS A 74 3.55 4.87 13.88
C LYS A 74 4.44 3.69 14.32
N GLY A 75 3.97 2.45 14.14
CA GLY A 75 4.66 1.23 14.57
C GLY A 75 5.60 0.63 13.53
N VAL A 76 6.02 1.40 12.52
CA VAL A 76 6.87 0.92 11.42
C VAL A 76 8.19 1.67 11.38
N HIS A 77 9.16 1.10 10.68
CA HIS A 77 10.44 1.75 10.44
C HIS A 77 10.24 3.09 9.69
N PRO A 78 10.89 4.21 10.07
CA PRO A 78 10.65 5.52 9.45
C PRO A 78 10.85 5.57 7.93
N GLN A 79 11.74 4.74 7.38
CA GLN A 79 11.93 4.62 5.94
C GLN A 79 10.68 4.07 5.22
N VAL A 80 9.85 3.26 5.89
CA VAL A 80 8.55 2.81 5.36
C VAL A 80 7.66 4.03 5.10
N ASN A 81 7.53 4.92 6.09
CA ASN A 81 6.75 6.15 5.92
C ASN A 81 7.34 7.02 4.80
N ALA A 82 8.67 7.16 4.74
CA ALA A 82 9.33 7.95 3.70
C ALA A 82 9.01 7.42 2.29
N ILE A 83 9.15 6.12 2.07
CA ILE A 83 8.87 5.47 0.78
C ILE A 83 7.37 5.53 0.45
N ALA A 84 6.48 5.31 1.43
CA ALA A 84 5.04 5.42 1.21
C ALA A 84 4.63 6.86 0.83
N ASN A 85 5.17 7.88 1.49
CA ASN A 85 4.91 9.28 1.15
C ASN A 85 5.47 9.65 -0.22
N TYR A 86 6.64 9.14 -0.59
CA TYR A 86 7.18 9.29 -1.95
C TYR A 86 6.23 8.69 -2.99
N GLN A 87 5.73 7.47 -2.75
CA GLN A 87 4.78 6.83 -3.65
C GLN A 87 3.47 7.62 -3.77
N LEU A 88 2.93 8.15 -2.66
CA LEU A 88 1.71 8.98 -2.70
C LEU A 88 1.90 10.24 -3.56
N LYS A 89 3.08 10.88 -3.50
CA LYS A 89 3.41 12.01 -4.36
C LYS A 89 3.47 11.60 -5.83
N SER A 90 4.10 10.47 -6.14
CA SER A 90 4.17 9.92 -7.50
C SER A 90 2.77 9.62 -8.06
N ILE A 91 1.94 8.91 -7.28
CA ILE A 91 0.53 8.62 -7.64
C ILE A 91 -0.23 9.91 -7.90
N LYS A 92 -0.13 10.91 -7.03
CA LYS A 92 -0.79 12.21 -7.21
C LYS A 92 -0.36 12.86 -8.53
N SER A 93 0.93 12.87 -8.83
CA SER A 93 1.46 13.41 -10.10
C SER A 93 0.88 12.69 -11.32
N THR A 94 0.81 11.36 -11.28
CA THR A 94 0.20 10.56 -12.37
C THR A 94 -1.28 10.89 -12.55
N LEU A 95 -2.05 10.95 -11.46
CA LEU A 95 -3.47 11.29 -11.49
C LEU A 95 -3.73 12.72 -12.00
N GLN A 96 -2.80 13.65 -11.73
CA GLN A 96 -2.87 15.02 -12.23
C GLN A 96 -2.71 15.12 -13.75
N ALA A 97 -2.16 14.10 -14.43
CA ALA A 97 -2.16 14.05 -15.89
C ALA A 97 -3.57 13.72 -16.46
N SER A 98 -4.43 13.08 -15.65
CA SER A 98 -5.77 12.60 -16.05
C SER A 98 -6.91 13.43 -15.44
N LYS A 99 -6.79 14.76 -15.42
CA LYS A 99 -7.72 15.69 -14.72
C LYS A 99 -9.19 15.60 -15.17
N ASN A 100 -9.47 15.01 -16.33
CA ASN A 100 -10.81 14.86 -16.86
C ASN A 100 -11.55 13.63 -16.26
N ASN A 101 -10.91 12.86 -15.38
CA ASN A 101 -11.49 11.72 -14.71
C ASN A 101 -11.90 12.08 -13.27
N PHE A 102 -13.21 11.94 -12.95
CA PHE A 102 -13.74 12.23 -11.61
C PHE A 102 -13.11 11.37 -10.51
N ASP A 103 -12.75 10.12 -10.81
CA ASP A 103 -12.07 9.24 -9.85
C ASP A 103 -10.66 9.74 -9.53
N ALA A 104 -9.94 10.21 -10.54
CA ALA A 104 -8.61 10.78 -10.35
C ALA A 104 -8.67 12.03 -9.46
N VAL A 105 -9.68 12.89 -9.68
CA VAL A 105 -9.91 14.09 -8.87
C VAL A 105 -10.23 13.73 -7.41
N GLU A 106 -11.10 12.75 -7.17
CA GLU A 106 -11.43 12.31 -5.80
C GLU A 106 -10.24 11.66 -5.09
N MET A 107 -9.44 10.86 -5.78
CA MET A 107 -8.20 10.28 -5.24
C MET A 107 -7.18 11.38 -4.86
N ILE A 108 -6.99 12.39 -5.72
CA ILE A 108 -6.14 13.55 -5.42
C ILE A 108 -6.66 14.27 -4.16
N ARG A 109 -7.97 14.53 -4.08
CA ARG A 109 -8.59 15.20 -2.92
C ARG A 109 -8.33 14.44 -1.62
N ARG A 110 -8.38 13.10 -1.64
CA ARG A 110 -8.08 12.25 -0.48
C ARG A 110 -6.62 12.33 -0.04
N VAL A 111 -5.69 12.34 -1.00
CA VAL A 111 -4.26 12.53 -0.71
C VAL A 111 -4.02 13.91 -0.09
N ASP A 112 -4.64 14.95 -0.62
CA ASP A 112 -4.50 16.31 -0.08
C ASP A 112 -5.10 16.45 1.31
N TYR A 113 -6.28 15.87 1.54
CA TYR A 113 -6.88 15.83 2.86
C TYR A 113 -6.00 15.10 3.88
N PHE A 114 -5.38 13.99 3.48
CA PHE A 114 -4.46 13.25 4.32
C PHE A 114 -3.24 14.08 4.74
N TYR A 115 -2.65 14.85 3.81
CA TYR A 115 -1.54 15.74 4.16
C TYR A 115 -1.96 16.93 5.00
N ASN A 116 -3.15 17.49 4.76
CA ASN A 116 -3.67 18.63 5.53
C ASN A 116 -4.05 18.21 6.96
N LYS A 117 -4.56 16.99 7.13
CA LYS A 117 -5.09 16.50 8.40
C LYS A 117 -4.66 15.06 8.70
N PRO A 118 -3.35 14.80 8.86
CA PRO A 118 -2.84 13.44 9.04
C PRO A 118 -3.36 12.78 10.31
N ALA A 119 -3.67 13.57 11.36
CA ALA A 119 -4.21 13.07 12.62
C ALA A 119 -5.64 12.53 12.52
N GLU A 120 -6.43 12.97 11.52
CA GLU A 120 -7.80 12.49 11.32
C GLU A 120 -7.84 11.17 10.53
N PHE A 121 -6.72 10.76 9.93
CA PHE A 121 -6.66 9.51 9.18
C PHE A 121 -6.71 8.30 10.13
N LYS A 122 -7.76 7.50 9.98
CA LYS A 122 -7.91 6.23 10.73
C LYS A 122 -7.05 5.16 10.09
N VAL A 123 -5.94 4.88 10.76
CA VAL A 123 -5.01 3.80 10.44
C VAL A 123 -5.69 2.46 10.71
N ILE A 124 -5.57 1.53 9.76
CA ILE A 124 -5.95 0.13 9.92
C ILE A 124 -4.97 -0.49 10.91
N VAL A 125 -5.47 -0.94 12.06
CA VAL A 125 -4.66 -1.73 12.98
C VAL A 125 -4.36 -3.06 12.30
N ALA A 126 -3.07 -3.38 12.23
CA ALA A 126 -2.62 -4.70 11.81
C ALA A 126 -3.38 -5.77 12.61
N PRO A 127 -4.06 -6.74 11.96
CA PRO A 127 -4.68 -7.83 12.69
C PRO A 127 -3.58 -8.55 13.49
N LYS A 128 -3.84 -8.79 14.79
CA LYS A 128 -2.93 -9.61 15.60
C LYS A 128 -2.85 -10.98 14.93
N ILE A 129 -1.66 -11.33 14.43
CA ILE A 129 -1.43 -12.67 13.92
C ILE A 129 -1.61 -13.61 15.12
N PRO A 130 -2.55 -14.58 15.08
CA PRO A 130 -2.60 -15.59 16.12
C PRO A 130 -1.25 -16.29 16.13
N ASP A 131 -0.62 -16.42 17.30
CA ASP A 131 0.69 -17.05 17.43
C ASP A 131 0.67 -18.36 16.64
N GLY A 132 1.53 -18.45 15.63
CA GLY A 132 1.59 -19.63 14.78
C GLY A 132 1.81 -20.84 15.66
N SER A 133 0.92 -21.83 15.58
CA SER A 133 1.12 -23.11 16.25
C SER A 133 2.52 -23.63 15.93
N PRO A 134 3.26 -24.21 16.89
CA PRO A 134 4.63 -24.63 16.70
C PRO A 134 4.71 -25.58 15.50
N ILE A 135 5.24 -25.08 14.39
CA ILE A 135 5.56 -25.92 13.23
C ILE A 135 6.87 -26.62 13.60
N GLY A 136 6.79 -27.90 13.95
CA GLY A 136 7.96 -28.76 14.12
C GLY A 136 8.20 -29.37 15.51
N MET A 137 7.18 -29.60 16.34
CA MET A 137 7.34 -30.41 17.56
C MET A 137 7.09 -31.93 17.36
N ASP A 138 7.01 -32.41 16.13
CA ASP A 138 6.72 -33.83 15.85
C ASP A 138 7.82 -34.54 15.04
N CYS A 139 9.07 -34.32 15.42
CA CYS A 139 10.22 -35.05 14.88
C CYS A 139 11.18 -35.48 15.99
N MET A 140 10.67 -36.17 17.01
CA MET A 140 11.49 -36.95 17.95
C MET A 140 10.71 -38.21 18.34
N ASN A 141 10.83 -39.26 17.52
CA ASN A 141 10.70 -40.66 17.92
C ASN A 141 11.38 -41.55 16.87
#